data_AF-A0A946P0K4-F1
#
_entry.id   AF-A0A946P0K4-F1
#
_cell.length_a   1.000
_cell.length_b   1.000
_cell.length_c   1.000
_cell.angle_alpha   90.00
_cell.angle_beta   90.00
_cell.angle_gamma   90.00
#
_symmetry.space_group_name_H-M   'P 1'
#
loop_
_entity.id
_entity.type
_entity.pdbx_description
1 polymer ?
#
loop_
_entity_poly.entity_id
_entity_poly.type
_entity_poly.pdbx_seq_one_letter_code
_entity_poly.pdbx_strand_id
1 'polypeptide(L)'
;MSQSTKKALIILTSHTELGSTGRKTGFYYDEMATPYWRLIDAGFDVDIASIKGGIAPPDPKTLVEPNDRPPMVARFMSNDKAMAKLNNSYVLKELNG
;
A
#
# COMPACT_ATOMS: atom_id res chain seq x y z
N MET A 1 4.73 26.74 -17.78
CA MET A 1 5.37 25.44 -18.06
C MET A 1 4.55 24.38 -17.34
N SER A 2 4.03 23.37 -18.05
CA SER A 2 3.41 22.22 -17.39
C SER A 2 4.53 21.38 -16.79
N GLN A 3 4.67 21.35 -15.46
CA GLN A 3 5.57 20.38 -14.85
C GLN A 3 5.03 18.97 -15.13
N SER A 4 5.88 18.12 -15.70
CA SER A 4 5.59 16.69 -15.79
C SER A 4 5.56 16.13 -14.36
N THR A 5 4.38 15.70 -13.91
CA THR A 5 4.24 15.05 -12.59
C THR A 5 4.90 13.68 -12.67
N LYS A 6 5.90 13.44 -11.83
CA LYS A 6 6.57 12.13 -11.77
C LYS A 6 5.61 11.10 -11.20
N LYS A 7 5.57 9.90 -11.77
CA LYS A 7 4.70 8.81 -11.30
C LYS A 7 5.52 7.72 -10.62
N ALA A 8 4.95 7.10 -9.59
CA ALA A 8 5.50 5.91 -8.95
C ALA A 8 4.39 4.88 -8.69
N LEU A 9 4.74 3.61 -8.72
CA LEU A 9 3.83 2.50 -8.44
C LEU A 9 4.39 1.64 -7.31
N ILE A 10 3.63 1.48 -6.24
CA ILE A 10 3.93 0.53 -5.16
C ILE A 10 3.17 -0.77 -5.46
N ILE A 11 3.90 -1.89 -5.51
CA ILE A 11 3.32 -3.20 -5.81
C ILE A 11 3.32 -4.05 -4.55
N LEU A 12 2.14 -4.53 -4.16
CA LEU A 12 1.91 -5.34 -2.96
C LEU A 12 1.67 -6.82 -3.29
N THR A 13 1.99 -7.68 -2.33
CA THR A 13 1.62 -9.09 -2.39
C THR A 13 0.10 -9.28 -2.31
N SER A 14 -0.40 -10.35 -2.93
CA SER A 14 -1.77 -10.85 -2.73
C SER A 14 -1.78 -12.22 -2.03
N HIS A 15 -0.64 -12.64 -1.47
CA HIS A 15 -0.47 -13.91 -0.77
C HIS A 15 -0.77 -13.75 0.71
N THR A 16 -1.53 -14.69 1.30
CA THR A 16 -2.08 -14.55 2.66
C THR A 16 -1.68 -15.64 3.64
N GLU A 17 -0.88 -16.62 3.21
CA GLU A 17 -0.46 -17.74 4.05
C GLU A 17 1.06 -17.88 4.05
N LEU A 18 1.65 -18.14 5.22
CA LEU A 18 3.09 -18.34 5.32
C LEU A 18 3.43 -19.80 5.02
N GLY A 19 3.73 -20.09 3.76
CA GLY A 19 4.04 -21.45 3.30
C GLY A 19 2.87 -22.41 3.58
N SER A 20 3.16 -23.55 4.20
CA SER A 20 2.15 -24.55 4.59
C SER A 20 1.84 -24.55 6.09
N THR A 21 2.11 -23.44 6.78
CA THR A 21 2.00 -23.38 8.25
C THR A 21 0.60 -23.05 8.77
N GLY A 22 -0.33 -22.68 7.89
CA GLY A 22 -1.65 -22.15 8.28
C GLY A 22 -1.61 -20.74 8.88
N ARG A 23 -0.43 -20.14 9.07
CA ARG A 23 -0.30 -18.78 9.62
C ARG A 23 -0.64 -17.74 8.55
N LYS A 24 -1.45 -16.75 8.91
CA LYS A 24 -1.77 -15.63 8.02
C LYS A 24 -0.60 -14.66 7.88
N THR A 25 -0.43 -14.12 6.68
CA THR A 25 0.54 -13.07 6.34
C THR A 25 -0.03 -12.14 5.27
N GLY A 26 0.77 -11.20 4.78
CA GLY A 26 0.37 -10.20 3.79
C GLY A 26 1.45 -9.13 3.65
N PHE A 27 1.08 -7.94 3.16
CA PHE A 27 2.01 -6.81 3.18
C PHE A 27 2.10 -6.19 4.59
N TYR A 28 3.24 -5.57 4.92
CA TYR A 28 3.41 -4.85 6.18
C TYR A 28 3.07 -3.36 5.99
N TYR A 29 2.22 -2.80 6.84
CA TYR A 29 1.69 -1.44 6.62
C TYR A 29 2.76 -0.36 6.67
N ASP A 30 3.72 -0.47 7.60
CA ASP A 30 4.76 0.56 7.73
C ASP A 30 5.72 0.57 6.53
N GLU A 31 6.04 -0.62 5.99
CA GLU A 31 6.85 -0.78 4.78
C GLU A 31 6.16 -0.22 3.52
N MET A 32 4.84 -0.07 3.56
CA MET A 32 4.07 0.54 2.46
C MET A 32 3.84 2.03 2.69
N ALA A 33 3.36 2.41 3.88
CA ALA A 33 2.96 3.78 4.20
C ALA A 33 4.15 4.74 4.24
N THR A 34 5.29 4.29 4.76
CA THR A 34 6.50 5.12 4.84
C THR A 34 7.01 5.54 3.46
N PRO A 35 7.30 4.64 2.50
CA PRO A 35 7.72 5.06 1.16
C PRO A 35 6.59 5.77 0.39
N TYR A 36 5.33 5.39 0.58
CA TYR A 36 4.19 6.10 -0.03
C TYR A 36 4.22 7.59 0.29
N TRP A 37 4.32 7.96 1.57
CA TRP A 37 4.36 9.36 1.97
C TRP A 37 5.65 10.06 1.54
N ARG A 38 6.80 9.37 1.59
CA ARG A 38 8.07 9.95 1.10
C ARG A 38 8.02 10.33 -0.37
N LEU A 39 7.34 9.53 -1.20
CA LEU A 39 7.15 9.82 -2.62
C LEU A 39 6.14 10.94 -2.85
N ILE A 40 4.99 10.91 -2.17
CA ILE A 40 3.97 11.98 -2.25
C ILE A 40 4.55 13.33 -1.81
N ASP A 41 5.26 13.36 -0.67
CA ASP A 41 5.86 14.57 -0.12
C ASP A 41 7.01 15.08 -1.02
N ALA A 42 7.59 14.23 -1.88
CA ALA A 42 8.56 14.60 -2.91
C ALA A 42 7.91 15.00 -4.26
N GLY A 43 6.57 15.08 -4.33
CA GLY A 43 5.83 15.54 -5.51
C GLY A 43 5.55 14.46 -6.56
N PHE A 44 5.64 13.18 -6.20
CA PHE A 44 5.21 12.09 -7.07
C PHE A 44 3.70 11.86 -6.97
N ASP A 45 3.08 11.47 -8.08
CA ASP A 45 1.79 10.81 -8.09
C ASP A 45 2.01 9.29 -7.89
N VAL A 46 1.52 8.76 -6.78
CA VAL A 46 1.81 7.38 -6.34
C VAL A 46 0.55 6.54 -6.40
N ASP A 47 0.57 5.48 -7.20
CA ASP A 47 -0.50 4.47 -7.23
C ASP A 47 -0.08 3.17 -6.53
N ILE A 48 -1.08 2.35 -6.17
CA ILE A 48 -0.88 1.05 -5.54
C ILE A 48 -1.46 -0.03 -6.45
N ALA A 49 -0.67 -1.06 -6.70
CA ALA A 49 -1.09 -2.28 -7.37
C ALA A 49 -0.89 -3.48 -6.46
N SER A 50 -1.61 -4.56 -6.74
CA SER A 50 -1.29 -5.88 -6.19
C SER A 50 -1.40 -6.95 -7.27
N ILE A 51 -0.83 -8.12 -7.01
CA ILE A 51 -0.80 -9.22 -7.99
C ILE A 51 -2.20 -9.56 -8.50
N LYS A 52 -3.20 -9.60 -7.60
CA LYS A 52 -4.61 -9.89 -7.93
C LYS A 52 -5.49 -8.65 -8.05
N GLY A 53 -4.97 -7.46 -7.77
CA GLY A 53 -5.75 -6.23 -7.63
C GLY A 53 -6.78 -6.27 -6.49
N GLY A 54 -7.56 -5.21 -6.36
CA GLY A 54 -8.56 -5.06 -5.31
C GLY A 54 -7.93 -4.83 -3.93
N ILE A 55 -8.53 -5.39 -2.87
CA ILE A 55 -8.04 -5.22 -1.51
C ILE A 55 -6.76 -6.05 -1.33
N ALA A 56 -5.61 -5.36 -1.26
CA ALA A 56 -4.36 -6.01 -0.86
C ALA A 56 -4.47 -6.46 0.61
N PRO A 57 -4.17 -7.74 0.94
CA PRO A 57 -4.31 -8.23 2.30
C PRO A 57 -3.10 -7.84 3.16
N PRO A 58 -3.30 -7.18 4.32
CA PRO A 58 -2.21 -6.90 5.24
C PRO A 58 -1.83 -8.14 6.05
N ASP A 59 -0.57 -8.21 6.48
CA ASP A 59 -0.18 -9.16 7.53
C ASP A 59 -0.89 -8.77 8.84
N PRO A 60 -1.63 -9.67 9.52
CA PRO A 60 -2.36 -9.32 10.73
C PRO A 60 -1.51 -8.67 11.82
N LYS A 61 -0.20 -8.95 11.87
CA LYS A 61 0.72 -8.38 12.88
C LYS A 61 0.90 -6.88 12.77
N THR A 62 0.63 -6.30 11.61
CA THR A 62 0.77 -4.87 11.38
C THR A 62 -0.49 -4.09 11.81
N LEU A 63 -1.60 -4.79 12.04
CA LEU A 63 -2.86 -4.20 12.49
C LEU A 63 -2.85 -4.02 14.01
N VAL A 64 -2.29 -2.89 14.43
CA VAL A 64 -2.26 -2.47 15.84
C VAL A 64 -3.35 -1.45 16.15
N GLU A 65 -3.65 -1.30 17.44
CA GLU A 65 -4.61 -0.32 17.94
C GLU A 65 -4.23 1.10 17.50
N PRO A 66 -5.20 2.02 17.29
CA PRO A 66 -4.93 3.36 16.76
C PRO A 66 -3.81 4.13 17.46
N ASN A 67 -3.67 3.99 18.78
CA ASN A 67 -2.67 4.68 19.59
C ASN A 67 -1.25 4.10 19.45
N ASP A 68 -1.12 2.86 18.99
CA ASP A 68 0.15 2.16 18.81
C ASP A 68 0.65 2.20 17.36
N ARG A 69 -0.11 2.81 16.45
CA ARG A 69 0.24 2.89 15.03
C ARG A 69 1.47 3.79 14.83
N PRO A 70 2.45 3.35 14.03
CA PRO A 70 3.50 4.24 13.56
C PRO A 70 2.92 5.48 12.87
N PRO A 71 3.55 6.66 12.97
CA PRO A 71 2.98 7.91 12.45
C PRO A 71 2.58 7.88 10.98
N MET A 72 3.38 7.23 10.13
CA MET A 72 3.10 7.10 8.69
C MET A 72 1.90 6.19 8.43
N VAL A 73 1.77 5.10 9.19
CA VAL A 73 0.62 4.19 9.14
C VAL A 73 -0.64 4.90 9.62
N ALA A 74 -0.57 5.64 10.73
CA ALA A 74 -1.70 6.42 11.23
C ALA A 74 -2.18 7.44 10.19
N ARG A 75 -1.26 8.22 9.59
CA ARG A 75 -1.55 9.16 8.49
C ARG A 75 -2.15 8.46 7.28
N PHE A 76 -1.68 7.26 6.93
CA PHE A 76 -2.22 6.47 5.82
C PHE A 76 -3.65 6.03 6.09
N MET A 77 -3.89 5.40 7.24
CA MET A 77 -5.21 4.86 7.60
C MET A 77 -6.26 5.94 7.85
N SER A 78 -5.86 7.17 8.20
CA SER A 78 -6.77 8.31 8.35
C SER A 78 -7.01 9.10 7.06
N ASN A 79 -6.40 8.70 5.94
CA ASN A 79 -6.51 9.41 4.66
C ASN A 79 -7.35 8.60 3.67
N ASP A 80 -8.57 9.07 3.41
CA ASP A 80 -9.53 8.37 2.54
C ASP A 80 -9.01 8.13 1.13
N LYS A 81 -8.23 9.06 0.57
CA LYS A 81 -7.65 8.92 -0.78
C LYS A 81 -6.58 7.82 -0.81
N ALA A 82 -5.70 7.79 0.19
CA ALA A 82 -4.67 6.76 0.31
C ALA A 82 -5.31 5.38 0.54
N MET A 83 -6.29 5.29 1.43
CA MET A 83 -7.06 4.07 1.68
C MET A 83 -7.84 3.62 0.44
N ALA A 84 -8.39 4.55 -0.35
CA ALA A 84 -9.05 4.20 -1.60
C ALA A 84 -8.08 3.58 -2.62
N LYS A 85 -6.84 4.09 -2.73
CA LYS A 85 -5.81 3.50 -3.60
C LYS A 85 -5.41 2.09 -3.15
N LEU A 86 -5.35 1.84 -1.84
CA LEU A 86 -5.06 0.51 -1.30
C LEU A 86 -6.22 -0.48 -1.53
N ASN A 87 -7.46 -0.06 -1.23
CA ASN A 87 -8.65 -0.91 -1.34
C ASN A 87 -9.04 -1.21 -2.79
N ASN A 88 -8.69 -0.32 -3.71
CA ASN A 88 -8.91 -0.46 -5.15
C ASN A 88 -7.57 -0.59 -5.88
N SER A 89 -6.63 -1.37 -5.33
CA SER A 89 -5.32 -1.52 -5.96
C SER A 89 -5.46 -2.09 -7.37
N TYR A 90 -4.68 -1.57 -8.30
CA TYR A 90 -4.69 -2.06 -9.68
C TYR A 90 -4.26 -3.53 -9.74
N VAL A 91 -4.86 -4.30 -10.66
CA VAL A 91 -4.34 -5.62 -11.01
C VAL A 91 -3.04 -5.40 -11.76
N LEU A 92 -1.93 -5.95 -11.24
CA LEU A 92 -0.61 -5.72 -11.84
C LEU A 92 -0.56 -6.08 -13.34
N LYS A 93 -1.28 -7.13 -13.75
CA LYS A 93 -1.35 -7.60 -15.14
C LYS A 93 -1.97 -6.58 -16.11
N GLU A 94 -2.77 -5.64 -15.62
CA GLU A 94 -3.53 -4.68 -16.44
C GLU A 94 -2.80 -3.35 -16.63
N LEU A 95 -1.64 -3.17 -15.99
CA LEU A 95 -0.85 -1.95 -16.10
C LEU A 95 0.09 -2.00 -17.30
N ASN A 96 0.01 -0.98 -18.15
CA ASN A 96 0.93 -0.74 -19.27
C ASN A 96 1.90 0.38 -18.90
N GLY A 97 3.20 0.14 -19.09
CA GLY A 97 4.29 1.10 -18.81
C GLY A 97 4.72 1.91 -20.01
#